data_AF-A0ABC8JRV2-F1
#
_entry.id   AF-A0ABC8JRV2-F1
#
_cell.length_a   1.000
_cell.length_b   1.000
_cell.length_c   1.000
_cell.angle_alpha   90.00
_cell.angle_beta   90.00
_cell.angle_gamma   90.00
#
_symmetry.space_group_name_H-M   'P 1'
#
loop_
_entity.id
_entity.type
_entity.pdbx_description
1 polymer ?
#
loop_
_entity_poly.entity_id
_entity_poly.type
_entity_poly.pdbx_seq_one_letter_code
_entity_poly.pdbx_strand_id
1 'polypeptide(L)'
;MITTADQNDRWASYARPGSWNDPDMLEVGNGGMTTEVYRSHFSIWALAKAPLPIGCDLGSMDKVTFELLSNKELIAADQDKLGIQGKKVKNDGDLEVLYLCTL
;
A
#
# COMPACT_ATOMS: atom_id res chain seq x y z
N MET A 1 -8.27 -6.51 4.22
CA MET A 1 -7.63 -5.35 3.58
C MET A 1 -7.90 -4.05 4.35
N ILE A 2 -9.11 -3.47 4.33
CA ILE A 2 -9.39 -2.19 5.01
C ILE A 2 -9.11 -2.24 6.52
N THR A 3 -9.60 -3.27 7.24
CA THR A 3 -9.32 -3.42 8.67
C THR A 3 -7.81 -3.49 9.00
N THR A 4 -7.01 -4.09 8.13
CA THR A 4 -5.55 -4.18 8.30
C THR A 4 -4.92 -2.81 8.13
N ALA A 5 -5.33 -2.05 7.11
CA ALA A 5 -4.88 -0.67 6.90
C ALA A 5 -5.27 0.24 8.08
N ASP A 6 -6.47 0.07 8.65
CA ASP A 6 -6.94 0.82 9.82
C ASP A 6 -6.13 0.54 11.07
N GLN A 7 -5.74 -0.72 11.27
CA GLN A 7 -4.86 -1.09 12.37
C GLN A 7 -3.47 -0.48 12.18
N ASN A 8 -2.96 -0.51 10.95
CA ASN A 8 -1.65 0.04 10.61
C ASN A 8 -1.57 1.57 10.80
N ASP A 9 -2.64 2.29 10.44
CA ASP A 9 -2.73 3.76 10.58
C ASP A 9 -2.57 4.22 12.04
N ARG A 10 -3.09 3.44 13.02
CA ARG A 10 -2.95 3.74 14.45
C ARG A 10 -1.49 3.83 14.91
N TRP A 11 -0.59 3.14 14.20
CA TRP A 11 0.82 3.07 14.54
C TRP A 11 1.70 3.91 13.60
N ALA A 12 1.11 4.75 12.75
CA ALA A 12 1.84 5.53 11.74
C ALA A 12 2.95 6.43 12.32
N SER A 13 2.83 6.89 13.57
CA SER A 13 3.87 7.69 14.23
C SER A 13 5.15 6.91 14.60
N TYR A 14 5.10 5.57 14.57
CA TYR A 14 6.25 4.73 14.89
C TYR A 14 7.07 4.35 13.66
N ALA A 15 6.49 4.44 12.47
CA ALA A 15 7.19 4.21 11.22
C ALA A 15 8.18 5.35 10.93
N ARG A 16 9.39 4.97 10.51
CA ARG A 16 10.49 5.89 10.16
C ARG A 16 11.53 5.15 9.32
N PRO A 17 12.44 5.86 8.61
CA PRO A 17 13.56 5.22 7.94
C PRO A 17 14.30 4.22 8.85
N GLY A 18 14.38 2.97 8.38
CA GLY A 18 14.99 1.85 9.10
C GLY A 18 14.02 1.04 10.00
N SER A 19 12.76 1.44 10.15
CA SER A 19 11.74 0.71 10.91
C SER A 19 10.34 1.04 10.39
N TRP A 20 9.72 0.09 9.68
CA TRP A 20 8.43 0.28 9.03
C TRP A 20 7.36 -0.58 9.68
N ASN A 21 6.12 -0.11 9.69
CA ASN A 21 5.00 -0.97 10.06
C ASN A 21 4.70 -1.93 8.90
N ASP A 22 4.45 -3.19 9.22
CA ASP A 22 4.19 -4.24 8.25
C ASP A 22 2.73 -4.70 8.34
N PRO A 23 1.86 -4.23 7.43
CA PRO A 23 0.46 -4.66 7.34
C PRO A 23 0.28 -5.99 6.58
N ASP A 24 1.32 -6.82 6.45
CA ASP A 24 1.36 -8.09 5.71
C ASP A 24 1.54 -7.91 4.19
N MET A 25 1.71 -9.03 3.48
CA MET A 25 2.11 -9.08 2.08
C MET A 25 1.09 -8.49 1.10
N LEU A 26 1.54 -8.18 -0.12
CA LEU A 26 0.66 -7.78 -1.21
C LEU A 26 -0.13 -8.98 -1.74
N GLU A 27 -1.45 -8.84 -1.73
CA GLU A 27 -2.41 -9.82 -2.28
C GLU A 27 -2.67 -9.61 -3.78
N VAL A 28 -1.98 -8.66 -4.41
CA VAL A 28 -2.16 -8.31 -5.82
C VAL A 28 -1.88 -9.52 -6.72
N GLY A 29 -2.90 -10.00 -7.41
CA GLY A 29 -2.80 -11.15 -8.31
C GLY A 29 -3.13 -12.52 -7.68
N ASN A 30 -3.51 -12.58 -6.39
CA ASN A 30 -3.86 -13.85 -5.73
C ASN A 30 -5.27 -14.37 -6.05
N GLY A 31 -6.06 -13.60 -6.80
CA GLY A 31 -7.46 -13.89 -7.11
C GLY A 31 -8.42 -13.42 -6.02
N GLY A 32 -9.73 -13.44 -6.32
CA GLY A 32 -10.78 -13.08 -5.36
C GLY A 32 -11.08 -11.58 -5.21
N MET A 33 -10.37 -10.71 -5.95
CA MET A 33 -10.61 -9.26 -5.98
C MET A 33 -10.58 -8.71 -7.42
N THR A 34 -11.27 -7.59 -7.66
CA THR A 34 -11.19 -6.90 -8.95
C THR A 34 -9.90 -6.09 -9.06
N THR A 35 -9.52 -5.73 -10.28
CA THR A 35 -8.32 -4.91 -10.55
C THR A 35 -8.35 -3.57 -9.81
N GLU A 36 -9.53 -2.98 -9.64
CA GLU A 36 -9.73 -1.73 -8.92
C GLU A 36 -9.44 -1.90 -7.42
N VAL A 37 -9.87 -3.02 -6.83
CA VAL A 37 -9.58 -3.34 -5.43
C VAL A 37 -8.07 -3.57 -5.24
N TYR A 38 -7.40 -4.24 -6.17
CA TYR A 38 -5.93 -4.37 -6.13
C TYR A 38 -5.21 -3.04 -6.25
N ARG A 39 -5.69 -2.14 -7.13
CA ARG A 39 -5.12 -0.81 -7.28
C ARG A 39 -5.22 -0.03 -5.97
N SER A 40 -6.37 -0.08 -5.31
CA SER A 40 -6.57 0.54 -4.00
C SER A 40 -5.67 -0.08 -2.93
N HIS A 41 -5.60 -1.41 -2.87
CA HIS A 41 -4.72 -2.13 -1.92
C HIS A 41 -3.26 -1.72 -2.08
N PHE A 42 -2.72 -1.76 -3.31
CA PHE A 42 -1.33 -1.39 -3.56
C PHE A 42 -1.07 0.09 -3.24
N SER A 43 -2.00 0.98 -3.59
CA SER A 43 -1.89 2.40 -3.28
C SER A 43 -1.88 2.67 -1.78
N ILE A 44 -2.72 1.98 -1.00
CA ILE A 44 -2.77 2.12 0.46
C ILE A 44 -1.47 1.64 1.09
N TRP A 45 -0.90 0.52 0.64
CA TRP A 45 0.38 0.01 1.15
C TRP A 45 1.53 0.97 0.85
N ALA A 46 1.58 1.52 -0.37
CA ALA A 46 2.58 2.51 -0.76
C ALA A 46 2.47 3.81 0.06
N LEU A 47 1.25 4.32 0.26
CA LEU A 47 1.00 5.49 1.12
C LEU A 47 1.39 5.20 2.58
N ALA A 48 1.25 3.95 3.01
CA ALA A 48 1.59 3.52 4.37
C ALA A 48 3.10 3.33 4.60
N LYS A 49 3.95 3.47 3.56
CA LYS A 49 5.39 3.13 3.64
C LYS A 49 5.63 1.69 4.09
N ALA A 50 4.71 0.80 3.73
CA ALA A 50 4.76 -0.60 4.09
C ALA A 50 5.85 -1.31 3.29
N PRO A 51 6.49 -2.37 3.84
CA PRO A 51 7.16 -3.34 3.00
C PRO A 51 6.22 -3.81 1.88
N LEU A 52 6.75 -3.97 0.65
CA LEU A 52 5.97 -4.38 -0.52
C LEU A 52 6.35 -5.79 -1.02
N PRO A 53 6.33 -6.84 -0.17
CA PRO A 53 6.60 -8.20 -0.64
C PRO A 53 5.44 -8.70 -1.51
N ILE A 54 5.77 -9.23 -2.68
CA ILE A 54 4.79 -9.78 -3.62
C ILE A 54 4.36 -11.17 -3.13
N GLY A 55 3.06 -11.35 -2.87
CA GLY A 55 2.49 -12.61 -2.37
C GLY A 55 1.99 -13.58 -3.45
N CYS A 56 1.96 -13.17 -4.72
CA CYS A 56 1.42 -13.98 -5.82
C CYS A 56 2.45 -14.81 -6.56
N ASP A 57 1.98 -15.82 -7.32
CA ASP A 57 2.82 -16.68 -8.13
C ASP A 57 3.38 -15.92 -9.34
N LEU A 58 4.67 -15.61 -9.28
CA LEU A 58 5.40 -14.91 -10.34
C LEU A 58 5.45 -15.70 -11.66
N GLY A 59 5.32 -17.03 -11.62
CA GLY A 59 5.35 -17.88 -12.80
C GLY A 59 4.07 -17.87 -13.63
N SER A 60 2.95 -17.51 -13.00
CA SER A 60 1.62 -17.47 -13.62
C SER A 60 0.99 -16.06 -13.64
N MET A 61 1.76 -15.03 -13.28
CA MET A 61 1.31 -13.64 -13.25
C MET A 61 0.86 -13.13 -14.63
N ASP A 62 -0.32 -12.52 -14.67
CA ASP A 62 -0.83 -11.86 -15.88
C ASP A 62 -0.23 -10.46 -16.10
N LYS A 63 -0.42 -9.91 -17.31
CA LYS A 63 0.14 -8.61 -17.70
C LYS A 63 -0.42 -7.46 -16.86
N VAL A 64 -1.68 -7.53 -16.44
CA VAL A 64 -2.37 -6.46 -15.69
C VAL A 64 -1.79 -6.37 -14.28
N THR A 65 -1.60 -7.53 -13.65
CA THR A 65 -0.97 -7.70 -12.33
C THR A 65 0.46 -7.20 -12.37
N PHE A 66 1.23 -7.57 -13.41
CA PHE A 66 2.59 -7.10 -13.59
C PHE A 66 2.66 -5.58 -13.76
N GLU A 67 1.80 -5.00 -14.61
CA GLU A 67 1.75 -3.54 -14.81
C GLU A 67 1.40 -2.80 -13.51
N LEU A 68 0.50 -3.36 -12.69
CA LEU A 68 0.16 -2.79 -11.39
C LEU A 68 1.34 -2.85 -10.40
N LEU A 69 1.95 -4.03 -10.22
CA LEU A 69 3.08 -4.24 -9.30
C LEU A 69 4.34 -3.49 -9.73
N SER A 70 4.50 -3.20 -11.03
CA SER A 70 5.64 -2.43 -11.57
C SER A 70 5.36 -0.94 -11.73
N ASN A 71 4.26 -0.43 -11.16
CA ASN A 71 3.92 0.99 -11.23
C ASN A 71 4.97 1.85 -10.52
N LYS A 72 5.78 2.54 -11.32
CA LYS A 72 6.92 3.34 -10.84
C LYS A 72 6.51 4.52 -9.96
N GLU A 73 5.35 5.11 -10.20
CA GLU A 73 4.88 6.27 -9.42
C GLU A 73 4.48 5.84 -8.01
N LEU A 74 3.77 4.72 -7.87
CA LEU A 74 3.42 4.15 -6.56
C LEU A 74 4.68 3.69 -5.81
N ILE A 75 5.60 3.01 -6.49
CA ILE A 75 6.87 2.60 -5.89
C ILE A 75 7.68 3.82 -5.46
N ALA A 76 7.72 4.89 -6.25
CA ALA A 76 8.42 6.12 -5.87
C ALA A 76 7.76 6.81 -4.66
N ALA A 77 6.43 6.82 -4.60
CA ALA A 77 5.70 7.35 -3.45
C ALA A 77 5.99 6.54 -2.18
N ASP A 78 6.08 5.22 -2.27
CA ASP A 78 6.50 4.35 -1.16
C ASP A 78 7.96 4.61 -0.75
N GLN A 79 8.89 4.62 -1.71
CA GLN A 79 10.32 4.73 -1.48
C GLN A 79 10.84 6.17 -1.29
N ASP A 80 9.95 7.16 -1.22
CA ASP A 80 10.33 8.53 -0.94
C ASP A 80 11.13 8.66 0.38
N LYS A 81 12.20 9.47 0.33
CA LYS A 81 13.25 9.52 1.35
C LYS A 81 12.79 10.18 2.66
N LEU A 82 11.71 10.95 2.64
CA LEU A 82 11.17 11.51 3.88
C LEU A 82 10.75 10.39 4.83
N GLY A 83 10.26 9.28 4.26
CA GLY A 83 9.99 8.06 5.03
C GLY A 83 8.94 8.25 6.11
N ILE A 84 8.01 9.17 5.91
CA ILE A 84 6.88 9.40 6.81
C ILE A 84 5.70 8.61 6.27
N GLN A 85 5.17 7.72 7.10
CA GLN A 85 3.95 6.98 6.79
C GLN A 85 2.78 7.95 6.64
N GLY A 86 2.04 7.80 5.53
CA GLY A 86 0.80 8.52 5.29
C GLY A 86 -0.25 8.20 6.35
N LYS A 87 -1.10 9.18 6.65
CA LYS A 87 -2.13 9.06 7.68
C LYS A 87 -3.51 9.33 7.13
N LYS A 88 -4.51 8.64 7.68
CA LYS A 88 -5.90 8.97 7.44
C LYS A 88 -6.24 10.32 8.08
N VAL A 89 -6.77 11.23 7.26
CA VAL A 89 -7.17 12.60 7.70
C VAL A 89 -8.68 12.81 7.67
N LYS A 90 -9.43 11.99 6.92
CA LYS A 90 -10.90 11.99 6.90
C LYS A 90 -11.44 10.58 6.68
N ASN A 91 -12.56 10.27 7.34
CA ASN A 91 -13.39 9.10 7.07
C ASN A 91 -14.85 9.55 7.08
N ASP A 92 -15.57 9.29 5.99
CA ASP A 92 -16.98 9.63 5.77
C ASP A 92 -17.84 8.38 5.51
N GLY A 93 -17.44 7.23 6.06
CA GLY A 93 -18.05 5.93 5.83
C GLY A 93 -17.63 5.32 4.49
N ASP A 94 -18.09 5.91 3.38
CA ASP A 94 -17.85 5.40 2.03
C ASP A 94 -16.57 5.97 1.39
N LEU A 95 -15.98 7.00 2.00
CA LEU A 95 -14.79 7.68 1.51
C LEU A 95 -13.77 7.88 2.63
N GLU A 96 -12.53 7.49 2.34
CA GLU A 96 -11.38 7.78 3.19
C GLU A 96 -10.37 8.66 2.46
N VAL A 97 -9.84 9.63 3.18
CA VAL A 97 -8.80 10.53 2.67
C VAL A 97 -7.53 10.26 3.46
N LEU A 98 -6.48 9.88 2.75
CA LEU A 98 -5.14 9.72 3.29
C LEU A 98 -4.25 10.86 2.81
N TYR A 99 -3.40 11.36 3.70
CA TYR A 99 -2.39 12.36 3.41
C TYR A 99 -1.01 11.74 3.49
N LEU A 100 -0.24 11.85 2.42
CA LEU A 100 1.18 11.51 2.37
C LEU A 100 1.98 12.79 2.10
N CYS A 101 3.04 12.99 2.88
CA CYS A 101 4.05 14.01 2.63
C CYS A 101 5.24 13.35 1.91
N THR A 102 5.63 13.90 0.76
CA THR A 102 6.80 13.46 -0.01
C THR A 102 7.72 14.65 -0.28
N LEU A 103 8.97 14.38 -0.67
CA LEU A 103 9.91 15.41 -1.15
C LEU A 103 9.63 15.86 -2.59
#